data_AF-A0A0S8HYJ7-F1
#
_entry.id   AF-A0A0S8HYJ7-F1
#
_cell.length_a   1.000
_cell.length_b   1.000
_cell.length_c   1.000
_cell.angle_alpha   90.00
_cell.angle_beta   90.00
_cell.angle_gamma   90.00
#
_symmetry.space_group_name_H-M   'P 1'
#
loop_
_entity.id
_entity.type
_entity.pdbx_description
1 polymer ?
#
loop_
_entity_poly.entity_id
_entity_poly.type
_entity_poly.pdbx_seq_one_letter_code
_entity_poly.pdbx_strand_id
1 'polypeptide(L)'
;MIHRGARSFSTLLMLLLFIAGCGPVSTPSGATPKVEELAPEVGPTSLPIREPHPPGELFEYRAQSGDTLPALAAHFNTSVNEILSANPDLPSTVTTIPSGYPLQIPAYYVPLTGSPFHILPDSEIIFGPSSVDFDIFEEIESNPGFLKELSDFAYKRQRQAWQVVEVIARNYSLNPRVLLALLEYQTQALSEPLPEANQADYPMGVEQERYKGLFWQLIWVAERLNDGYYGWRMGTLEEIELVDGLLVRPDPWQNAGTLAIHVVFAGIYGKQGFDHAVSPDGFYQTYHDL
;
A
#
# COMPACT_ATOMS: atom_id res chain seq x y z
N MET A 1 43.89 64.78 15.62
CA MET A 1 44.44 65.86 14.77
C MET A 1 45.84 65.45 14.32
N ILE A 2 46.16 65.60 13.02
CA ILE A 2 47.52 65.68 12.44
C ILE A 2 48.27 64.33 12.36
N HIS A 3 48.95 63.89 11.31
CA HIS A 3 49.04 64.17 9.87
C HIS A 3 49.88 63.04 9.25
N ARG A 4 49.65 62.79 7.95
CA ARG A 4 50.59 62.45 6.85
C ARG A 4 52.03 61.99 7.16
N GLY A 5 52.46 60.97 6.40
CA GLY A 5 53.79 60.37 6.45
C GLY A 5 54.91 61.04 5.64
N ALA A 6 56.02 60.31 5.52
CA ALA A 6 57.19 60.49 4.65
C ALA A 6 57.93 59.14 4.63
N ARG A 7 58.13 58.43 3.50
CA ARG A 7 59.08 58.62 2.39
C ARG A 7 60.57 58.56 2.76
N SER A 8 61.24 57.58 2.12
CA SER A 8 62.58 57.66 1.48
C SER A 8 63.80 57.38 2.39
N PHE A 9 64.91 56.72 2.00
CA PHE A 9 65.54 56.44 0.70
C PHE A 9 66.75 55.48 0.88
N SER A 10 67.26 54.92 -0.24
CA SER A 10 68.68 54.53 -0.48
C SER A 10 69.14 53.17 0.10
N THR A 11 69.87 52.26 -0.57
CA THR A 11 70.81 52.39 -1.70
C THR A 11 71.13 51.00 -2.29
N LEU A 12 71.10 50.88 -3.63
CA LEU A 12 72.06 50.23 -4.54
C LEU A 12 72.81 48.94 -4.10
N LEU A 13 72.80 47.87 -4.92
CA LEU A 13 73.97 47.40 -5.72
C LEU A 13 73.82 45.96 -6.29
N MET A 14 74.10 45.87 -7.60
CA MET A 14 74.64 44.76 -8.42
C MET A 14 73.91 43.43 -8.68
N LEU A 15 73.50 43.36 -9.95
CA LEU A 15 73.42 42.26 -10.89
C LEU A 15 74.74 41.44 -11.03
N LEU A 16 74.61 40.14 -11.40
CA LEU A 16 75.55 39.16 -12.04
C LEU A 16 75.57 37.82 -11.25
N LEU A 17 75.54 36.60 -11.80
CA LEU A 17 75.35 36.00 -13.13
C LEU A 17 75.40 34.46 -12.92
N PHE A 18 74.50 33.65 -13.54
CA PHE A 18 74.49 32.18 -13.82
C PHE A 18 74.88 31.16 -12.72
N ILE A 19 74.18 30.03 -12.56
CA ILE A 19 74.40 28.78 -13.33
C ILE A 19 73.17 27.85 -13.20
N ALA A 20 72.85 27.18 -14.30
CA ALA A 20 71.81 26.18 -14.45
C ALA A 20 72.19 24.80 -13.85
N GLY A 21 71.18 23.98 -13.53
CA GLY A 21 71.30 22.51 -13.65
C GLY A 21 70.67 21.66 -12.54
N CYS A 22 69.68 20.85 -12.95
CA CYS A 22 69.11 19.67 -12.28
C CYS A 22 68.15 19.88 -11.09
N GLY A 23 66.89 20.18 -11.41
CA GLY A 23 65.75 19.79 -10.58
C GLY A 23 65.30 18.36 -10.92
N PRO A 24 64.78 17.59 -9.95
CA PRO A 24 64.38 16.20 -10.16
C PRO A 24 63.19 16.09 -11.12
N VAL A 25 63.30 15.14 -12.04
CA VAL A 25 62.27 14.74 -13.00
C VAL A 25 61.00 14.34 -12.24
N SER A 26 59.92 15.09 -12.43
CA SER A 26 58.58 14.73 -11.96
C SER A 26 57.97 13.76 -12.96
N THR A 27 57.83 12.50 -12.57
CA THR A 27 57.08 11.48 -13.30
C THR A 27 55.63 11.96 -13.46
N PRO A 28 55.01 11.89 -14.66
CA PRO A 28 53.61 12.22 -14.81
C PRO A 28 52.77 11.17 -14.07
N SER A 29 52.21 11.56 -12.93
CA SER A 29 51.15 10.79 -12.27
C SER A 29 49.92 10.88 -13.15
N GLY A 30 49.60 9.78 -13.83
CA GLY A 30 48.40 9.66 -14.64
C GLY A 30 47.19 10.02 -13.79
N ALA A 31 46.40 10.98 -14.26
CA ALA A 31 45.09 11.24 -13.73
C ALA A 31 44.24 9.98 -13.95
N THR A 32 44.06 9.19 -12.89
CA THR A 32 42.99 8.21 -12.83
C THR A 32 41.68 9.00 -12.83
N PRO A 33 40.77 8.80 -13.80
CA PRO A 33 39.42 9.32 -13.66
C PRO A 33 38.84 8.64 -12.42
N LYS A 34 38.50 9.44 -11.40
CA LYS A 34 37.65 8.98 -10.31
C LYS A 34 36.31 8.67 -10.95
N VAL A 35 36.09 7.39 -11.27
CA VAL A 35 34.76 6.88 -11.56
C VAL A 35 33.98 7.11 -10.26
N GLU A 36 33.13 8.12 -10.28
CA GLU A 36 32.10 8.28 -9.27
C GLU A 36 31.16 7.10 -9.51
N GLU A 37 31.41 6.03 -8.77
CA GLU A 37 30.54 4.87 -8.69
C GLU A 37 29.21 5.40 -8.16
N LEU A 38 28.26 5.57 -9.09
CA LEU A 38 26.87 5.81 -8.76
C LEU A 38 26.43 4.63 -7.90
N ALA A 39 26.41 4.83 -6.59
CA ALA A 39 25.69 3.96 -5.70
C ALA A 39 24.25 3.89 -6.24
N PRO A 40 23.67 2.68 -6.43
CA PRO A 40 22.26 2.61 -6.75
C PRO A 40 21.51 3.28 -5.59
N GLU A 41 20.81 4.38 -5.86
CA GLU A 41 19.76 4.84 -4.97
C GLU A 41 18.75 3.70 -4.90
N VAL A 42 18.81 2.92 -3.83
CA VAL A 42 17.73 2.02 -3.43
C VAL A 42 16.62 2.91 -2.86
N GLY A 43 15.95 3.62 -3.76
CA GLY A 43 14.66 4.24 -3.50
C GLY A 43 13.53 3.24 -3.72
N PRO A 44 12.30 3.54 -3.26
CA PRO A 44 11.14 2.72 -3.58
C PRO A 44 11.00 2.61 -5.11
N THR A 45 10.79 1.38 -5.61
CA THR A 45 10.46 1.16 -7.01
C THR A 45 9.21 1.96 -7.34
N SER A 46 9.29 2.83 -8.34
CA SER A 46 8.15 3.64 -8.78
C SER A 46 6.97 2.73 -9.15
N LEU A 47 5.77 3.07 -8.69
CA LEU A 47 4.54 2.38 -9.08
C LEU A 47 4.32 2.46 -10.60
N PRO A 48 3.76 1.41 -11.23
CA PRO A 48 3.52 1.41 -12.67
C PRO A 48 2.45 2.44 -13.03
N ILE A 49 2.62 3.12 -14.18
CA ILE A 49 1.63 4.05 -14.72
C ILE A 49 0.83 3.33 -15.81
N ARG A 50 -0.50 3.44 -15.76
CA ARG A 50 -1.39 2.87 -16.77
C ARG A 50 -1.64 3.88 -17.89
N GLU A 51 -0.90 3.74 -18.99
CA GLU A 51 -1.09 4.60 -20.16
C GLU A 51 -2.27 4.15 -21.02
N PRO A 52 -2.96 5.08 -21.70
CA PRO A 52 -3.94 4.74 -22.73
C PRO A 52 -3.31 3.86 -23.81
N HIS A 53 -4.01 2.79 -24.19
CA HIS A 53 -3.56 1.82 -25.20
C HIS A 53 -4.66 1.50 -26.22
N PRO A 54 -4.29 1.11 -27.46
CA PRO A 54 -5.24 0.63 -28.45
C PRO A 54 -6.06 -0.58 -27.96
N PRO A 55 -7.29 -0.75 -28.47
CA PRO A 55 -8.12 -1.92 -28.17
C PRO A 55 -7.43 -3.25 -28.52
N GLY A 56 -7.48 -4.21 -27.60
CA GLY A 56 -6.94 -5.55 -27.80
C GLY A 56 -5.41 -5.65 -27.72
N GLU A 57 -4.73 -4.62 -27.19
CA GLU A 57 -3.30 -4.70 -26.92
C GLU A 57 -3.00 -5.86 -25.95
N LEU A 58 -1.98 -6.66 -26.26
CA LEU A 58 -1.58 -7.80 -25.45
C LEU A 58 -0.64 -7.36 -24.34
N PHE A 59 -1.01 -7.67 -23.11
CA PHE A 59 -0.18 -7.47 -21.93
C PHE A 59 0.32 -8.81 -21.38
N GLU A 60 1.60 -8.84 -21.00
CA GLU A 60 2.12 -9.93 -20.19
C GLU A 60 1.51 -9.87 -18.78
N TYR A 61 0.93 -10.98 -18.36
CA TYR A 61 0.35 -11.13 -17.04
C TYR A 61 0.83 -12.44 -16.39
N ARG A 62 1.14 -12.37 -15.11
CA ARG A 62 1.44 -13.56 -14.30
C ARG A 62 0.21 -13.84 -13.45
N ALA A 63 -0.38 -15.02 -13.66
CA ALA A 63 -1.55 -15.43 -12.91
C ALA A 63 -1.31 -15.35 -11.41
N GLN A 64 -2.28 -14.80 -10.70
CA GLN A 64 -2.32 -14.72 -9.25
C GLN A 64 -3.09 -15.91 -8.67
N SER A 65 -2.94 -16.15 -7.38
CA SER A 65 -3.62 -17.26 -6.72
C SER A 65 -5.14 -17.07 -6.76
N GLY A 66 -5.84 -18.03 -7.36
CA GLY A 66 -7.30 -17.99 -7.46
C GLY A 66 -7.84 -17.33 -8.73
N ASP A 67 -6.97 -16.90 -9.64
CA ASP A 67 -7.39 -16.36 -10.94
C ASP A 67 -8.22 -17.35 -11.74
N THR A 68 -9.28 -16.83 -12.36
CA THR A 68 -10.14 -17.55 -13.29
C THR A 68 -10.26 -16.76 -14.59
N LEU A 69 -10.48 -17.43 -15.72
CA LEU A 69 -10.65 -16.73 -17.01
C LEU A 69 -11.80 -15.71 -16.99
N PRO A 70 -12.97 -15.99 -16.40
CA PRO A 70 -14.04 -14.99 -16.29
C PRO A 70 -13.63 -13.75 -15.47
N ALA A 71 -12.94 -13.94 -14.35
CA ALA A 71 -12.48 -12.83 -13.52
C ALA A 71 -11.44 -11.98 -14.26
N LEU A 72 -10.43 -12.62 -14.87
CA LEU A 72 -9.44 -11.91 -15.69
C LEU A 72 -10.09 -11.18 -16.87
N ALA A 73 -11.08 -11.78 -17.52
CA ALA A 73 -11.82 -11.11 -18.59
C ALA A 73 -12.49 -9.82 -18.10
N ALA A 74 -13.15 -9.86 -16.94
CA ALA A 74 -13.76 -8.68 -16.33
C ALA A 74 -12.73 -7.61 -15.97
N HIS A 75 -11.63 -7.98 -15.29
CA HIS A 75 -10.60 -7.04 -14.84
C HIS A 75 -9.93 -6.29 -15.99
N PHE A 76 -9.63 -7.00 -17.09
CA PHE A 76 -8.96 -6.44 -18.26
C PHE A 76 -9.93 -5.91 -19.32
N ASN A 77 -11.24 -5.87 -19.01
CA ASN A 77 -12.29 -5.42 -19.92
C ASN A 77 -12.24 -6.14 -21.29
N THR A 78 -12.15 -7.46 -21.27
CA THR A 78 -11.98 -8.32 -22.45
C THR A 78 -12.91 -9.53 -22.36
N SER A 79 -12.77 -10.51 -23.26
CA SER A 79 -13.54 -11.76 -23.22
C SER A 79 -12.67 -12.99 -22.95
N VAL A 80 -13.29 -14.01 -22.35
CA VAL A 80 -12.66 -15.33 -22.15
C VAL A 80 -12.16 -15.92 -23.48
N ASN A 81 -12.91 -15.74 -24.56
CA ASN A 81 -12.55 -16.24 -25.88
C ASN A 81 -11.31 -15.55 -26.44
N GLU A 82 -11.15 -14.24 -26.22
CA GLU A 82 -9.96 -13.50 -26.63
C GLU A 82 -8.73 -13.93 -25.82
N ILE A 83 -8.88 -14.13 -24.50
CA ILE A 83 -7.79 -14.67 -23.66
C ILE A 83 -7.37 -16.06 -24.14
N LEU A 84 -8.32 -16.97 -24.39
CA LEU A 84 -8.00 -18.32 -24.89
C LEU A 84 -7.36 -18.28 -26.29
N SER A 85 -7.80 -17.36 -27.16
CA SER A 85 -7.21 -17.19 -28.50
C SER A 85 -5.77 -16.69 -28.44
N ALA A 86 -5.45 -15.82 -27.47
CA ALA A 86 -4.10 -15.32 -27.23
C ALA A 86 -3.18 -16.36 -26.54
N ASN A 87 -3.76 -17.38 -25.90
CA ASN A 87 -3.04 -18.40 -25.13
C ASN A 87 -3.44 -19.82 -25.57
N PRO A 88 -3.04 -20.28 -26.77
CA PRO A 88 -3.48 -21.56 -27.34
C PRO A 88 -3.04 -22.80 -26.54
N ASP A 89 -2.06 -22.65 -25.65
CA ASP A 89 -1.59 -23.73 -24.76
C ASP A 89 -2.48 -23.94 -23.53
N LEU A 90 -3.39 -23.01 -23.23
CA LEU A 90 -4.34 -23.15 -22.12
C LEU A 90 -5.47 -24.12 -22.50
N PRO A 91 -5.74 -25.15 -21.67
CA PRO A 91 -6.88 -26.02 -21.88
C PRO A 91 -8.20 -25.25 -21.79
N SER A 92 -9.13 -25.49 -22.72
CA SER A 92 -10.45 -24.83 -22.72
C SER A 92 -11.34 -25.18 -21.52
N THR A 93 -10.97 -26.21 -20.74
CA THR A 93 -11.69 -26.67 -19.55
C THR A 93 -11.06 -26.19 -18.24
N VAL A 94 -10.06 -25.30 -18.29
CA VAL A 94 -9.41 -24.78 -17.09
C VAL A 94 -10.39 -23.91 -16.30
N THR A 95 -10.58 -24.22 -15.02
CA THR A 95 -11.46 -23.44 -14.13
C THR A 95 -10.68 -22.44 -13.28
N THR A 96 -9.41 -22.71 -13.00
CA THR A 96 -8.52 -21.87 -12.19
C THR A 96 -7.11 -21.92 -12.78
N ILE A 97 -6.46 -20.77 -12.90
CA ILE A 97 -5.11 -20.65 -13.45
C ILE A 97 -4.08 -20.85 -12.33
N PRO A 98 -3.05 -21.70 -12.50
CA PRO A 98 -1.99 -21.83 -11.52
C PRO A 98 -1.25 -20.51 -11.29
N SER A 99 -0.98 -20.18 -10.03
CA SER A 99 -0.20 -18.98 -9.68
C SER A 99 1.16 -18.98 -10.40
N GLY A 100 1.54 -17.83 -10.94
CA GLY A 100 2.76 -17.59 -11.72
C GLY A 100 2.69 -18.01 -13.20
N TYR A 101 1.60 -18.65 -13.64
CA TYR A 101 1.44 -19.04 -15.05
C TYR A 101 1.46 -17.80 -15.96
N PRO A 102 2.30 -17.76 -17.01
CA PRO A 102 2.38 -16.63 -17.92
C PRO A 102 1.18 -16.60 -18.87
N LEU A 103 0.57 -15.43 -19.00
CA LEU A 103 -0.57 -15.16 -19.87
C LEU A 103 -0.30 -13.95 -20.76
N GLN A 104 -0.83 -13.99 -21.98
CA GLN A 104 -0.99 -12.84 -22.85
C GLN A 104 -2.46 -12.39 -22.76
N ILE A 105 -2.73 -11.24 -22.17
CA ILE A 105 -4.11 -10.75 -21.96
C ILE A 105 -4.38 -9.59 -22.93
N PRO A 106 -5.29 -9.76 -23.90
CA PRO A 106 -5.78 -8.64 -24.70
C PRO A 106 -6.63 -7.73 -23.81
N ALA A 107 -6.28 -6.46 -23.70
CA ALA A 107 -6.97 -5.51 -22.84
C ALA A 107 -7.63 -4.38 -23.64
N TYR A 108 -8.72 -3.84 -23.08
CA TYR A 108 -9.41 -2.67 -23.62
C TYR A 108 -9.37 -1.56 -22.58
N TYR A 109 -8.61 -0.50 -22.90
CA TYR A 109 -8.36 0.61 -21.98
C TYR A 109 -9.66 1.21 -21.43
N VAL A 110 -9.68 1.41 -20.10
CA VAL A 110 -10.72 2.13 -19.39
C VAL A 110 -10.07 3.20 -18.50
N PRO A 111 -10.56 4.45 -18.52
CA PRO A 111 -10.02 5.51 -17.66
C PRO A 111 -10.42 5.30 -16.19
N LEU A 112 -9.87 6.15 -15.31
CA LEU A 112 -10.17 6.18 -13.86
C LEU A 112 -9.72 4.93 -13.08
N THR A 113 -8.68 4.27 -13.57
CA THR A 113 -8.00 3.19 -12.85
C THR A 113 -7.39 3.72 -11.56
N GLY A 114 -7.64 3.01 -10.46
CA GLY A 114 -7.16 3.32 -9.12
C GLY A 114 -5.67 3.02 -8.94
N SER A 115 -5.22 3.10 -7.69
CA SER A 115 -3.82 2.82 -7.34
C SER A 115 -3.40 1.41 -7.79
N PRO A 116 -2.20 1.24 -8.38
CA PRO A 116 -1.62 -0.08 -8.65
C PRO A 116 -0.87 -0.67 -7.44
N PHE A 117 -0.81 0.06 -6.32
CA PHE A 117 -0.14 -0.39 -5.11
C PHE A 117 -0.90 -1.56 -4.48
N HIS A 118 -0.17 -2.63 -4.15
CA HIS A 118 -0.71 -3.78 -3.42
C HIS A 118 -0.56 -3.53 -1.93
N ILE A 119 -1.68 -3.38 -1.22
CA ILE A 119 -1.69 -3.08 0.22
C ILE A 119 -1.40 -4.36 1.00
N LEU A 120 -2.21 -5.40 0.81
CA LEU A 120 -2.06 -6.69 1.50
C LEU A 120 -2.20 -7.83 0.49
N PRO A 121 -1.47 -8.94 0.67
CA PRO A 121 -1.73 -10.13 -0.12
C PRO A 121 -3.03 -10.80 0.35
N ASP A 122 -3.65 -11.59 -0.53
CA ASP A 122 -4.91 -12.29 -0.27
C ASP A 122 -4.91 -13.09 1.05
N SER A 123 -3.77 -13.72 1.38
CA SER A 123 -3.62 -14.52 2.59
C SER A 123 -3.72 -13.72 3.88
N GLU A 124 -3.43 -12.42 3.86
CA GLU A 124 -3.48 -11.60 5.07
C GLU A 124 -4.89 -11.13 5.42
N ILE A 125 -5.86 -11.19 4.50
CA ILE A 125 -7.26 -10.84 4.81
C ILE A 125 -7.98 -11.97 5.55
N ILE A 126 -7.69 -13.21 5.17
CA ILE A 126 -8.40 -14.37 5.71
C ILE A 126 -7.77 -14.87 7.02
N PHE A 127 -8.59 -15.48 7.88
CA PHE A 127 -8.10 -16.18 9.07
C PHE A 127 -7.32 -17.42 8.64
N GLY A 128 -5.99 -17.31 8.60
CA GLY A 128 -5.09 -18.30 8.02
C GLY A 128 -3.85 -18.55 8.89
N PRO A 129 -2.84 -19.27 8.37
CA PRO A 129 -1.62 -19.56 9.11
C PRO A 129 -0.88 -18.31 9.62
N SER A 130 -0.96 -17.18 8.91
CA SER A 130 -0.32 -15.91 9.32
C SER A 130 -0.92 -15.31 10.59
N SER A 131 -2.15 -15.71 10.98
CA SER A 131 -2.82 -15.22 12.18
C SER A 131 -2.79 -16.20 13.35
N VAL A 132 -2.13 -17.35 13.23
CA VAL A 132 -2.13 -18.40 14.27
C VAL A 132 -1.40 -17.95 15.53
N ASP A 133 -0.31 -17.21 15.37
CA ASP A 133 0.52 -16.74 16.49
C ASP A 133 0.12 -15.33 16.97
N PHE A 134 -0.92 -14.73 16.39
CA PHE A 134 -1.37 -13.38 16.75
C PHE A 134 -2.31 -13.43 17.96
N ASP A 135 -1.83 -12.98 19.12
CA ASP A 135 -2.63 -12.91 20.35
C ASP A 135 -3.39 -11.57 20.44
N ILE A 136 -4.69 -11.64 20.17
CA ILE A 136 -5.60 -10.49 20.18
C ILE A 136 -5.67 -9.83 21.56
N PHE A 137 -5.61 -10.62 22.62
CA PHE A 137 -5.68 -10.10 23.99
C PHE A 137 -4.39 -9.37 24.34
N GLU A 138 -3.23 -9.99 24.07
CA GLU A 138 -1.92 -9.37 24.33
C GLU A 138 -1.76 -8.06 23.54
N GLU A 139 -2.16 -8.06 22.26
CA GLU A 139 -2.08 -6.86 21.41
C GLU A 139 -2.90 -5.69 22.00
N ILE A 140 -4.15 -5.94 22.39
CA ILE A 140 -5.01 -4.87 22.92
C ILE A 140 -4.57 -4.41 24.30
N GLU A 141 -4.17 -5.32 25.19
CA GLU A 141 -3.86 -5.00 26.59
C GLU A 141 -2.48 -4.34 26.76
N SER A 142 -1.52 -4.68 25.90
CA SER A 142 -0.17 -4.09 25.92
C SER A 142 -0.15 -2.64 25.40
N ASN A 143 -1.16 -2.26 24.62
CA ASN A 143 -1.30 -0.95 24.03
C ASN A 143 -2.06 0.04 24.95
N PRO A 144 -1.74 1.34 24.93
CA PRO A 144 -2.31 2.33 25.86
C PRO A 144 -3.72 2.81 25.50
N GLY A 145 -4.19 2.51 24.29
CA GLY A 145 -5.36 3.14 23.71
C GLY A 145 -6.70 2.67 24.24
N PHE A 146 -7.74 3.35 23.78
CA PHE A 146 -9.08 3.22 24.34
C PHE A 146 -9.79 1.90 24.03
N LEU A 147 -9.33 1.15 23.03
CA LEU A 147 -9.97 -0.11 22.63
C LEU A 147 -10.07 -1.09 23.79
N LYS A 148 -9.06 -1.18 24.66
CA LYS A 148 -9.08 -2.10 25.82
C LYS A 148 -10.13 -1.76 26.88
N GLU A 149 -10.56 -0.50 26.92
CA GLU A 149 -11.61 -0.03 27.83
C GLU A 149 -13.02 -0.29 27.27
N LEU A 150 -13.13 -0.65 25.99
CA LEU A 150 -14.42 -0.91 25.36
C LEU A 150 -14.99 -2.28 25.72
N SER A 151 -16.32 -2.32 25.85
CA SER A 151 -17.10 -3.54 25.92
C SER A 151 -18.40 -3.39 25.16
N ASP A 152 -18.89 -4.48 24.58
CA ASP A 152 -20.10 -4.45 23.77
C ASP A 152 -20.89 -5.77 23.85
N PHE A 153 -22.20 -5.69 23.60
CA PHE A 153 -23.10 -6.83 23.54
C PHE A 153 -23.03 -7.50 22.17
N ALA A 154 -22.03 -8.36 21.97
CA ALA A 154 -22.01 -9.27 20.82
C ALA A 154 -22.79 -10.56 21.15
N TYR A 155 -23.28 -11.32 20.17
CA TYR A 155 -23.75 -12.72 20.30
C TYR A 155 -24.21 -13.17 21.71
N LYS A 156 -25.29 -12.55 22.22
CA LYS A 156 -26.01 -12.90 23.47
C LYS A 156 -25.28 -12.66 24.81
N ARG A 157 -24.12 -12.00 24.85
CA ARG A 157 -23.46 -11.65 26.12
C ARG A 157 -22.59 -10.40 25.98
N GLN A 158 -22.40 -9.68 27.08
CA GLN A 158 -21.39 -8.63 27.14
C GLN A 158 -19.99 -9.21 26.95
N ARG A 159 -19.16 -8.54 26.16
CA ARG A 159 -17.80 -8.95 25.82
C ARG A 159 -16.86 -7.75 25.88
N GLN A 160 -15.64 -7.98 26.35
CA GLN A 160 -14.55 -7.01 26.19
C GLN A 160 -14.14 -6.92 24.72
N ALA A 161 -13.51 -5.81 24.32
CA ALA A 161 -13.14 -5.55 22.94
C ALA A 161 -12.39 -6.71 22.25
N TRP A 162 -11.38 -7.29 22.91
CA TRP A 162 -10.63 -8.43 22.37
C TRP A 162 -11.53 -9.64 22.03
N GLN A 163 -12.56 -9.89 22.83
CA GLN A 163 -13.52 -10.96 22.58
C GLN A 163 -14.50 -10.62 21.46
N VAL A 164 -14.82 -9.33 21.27
CA VAL A 164 -15.62 -8.87 20.14
C VAL A 164 -14.83 -9.12 18.85
N VAL A 165 -13.56 -8.67 18.80
CA VAL A 165 -12.65 -8.89 17.66
C VAL A 165 -12.50 -10.39 17.38
N GLU A 166 -12.22 -11.22 18.40
CA GLU A 166 -12.07 -12.67 18.24
C GLU A 166 -13.32 -13.30 17.61
N VAL A 167 -14.51 -12.98 18.11
CA VAL A 167 -15.73 -13.60 17.62
C VAL A 167 -16.05 -13.16 16.19
N ILE A 168 -15.80 -11.90 15.83
CA ILE A 168 -15.96 -11.44 14.44
C ILE A 168 -14.94 -12.13 13.53
N ALA A 169 -13.66 -12.13 13.90
CA ALA A 169 -12.58 -12.77 13.15
C ALA A 169 -12.88 -14.24 12.85
N ARG A 170 -13.34 -15.00 13.86
CA ARG A 170 -13.70 -16.42 13.69
C ARG A 170 -14.96 -16.62 12.85
N ASN A 171 -16.01 -15.83 13.07
CA ASN A 171 -17.29 -16.03 12.38
C ASN A 171 -17.24 -15.61 10.91
N TYR A 172 -16.47 -14.57 10.59
CA TYR A 172 -16.29 -14.08 9.23
C TYR A 172 -15.04 -14.63 8.55
N SER A 173 -14.23 -15.45 9.25
CA SER A 173 -12.96 -16.01 8.78
C SER A 173 -11.99 -14.92 8.30
N LEU A 174 -11.86 -13.84 9.08
CA LEU A 174 -10.99 -12.70 8.81
C LEU A 174 -9.79 -12.67 9.75
N ASN A 175 -8.64 -12.23 9.26
CA ASN A 175 -7.44 -12.06 10.07
C ASN A 175 -7.68 -10.96 11.14
N PRO A 176 -7.57 -11.28 12.44
CA PRO A 176 -7.81 -10.30 13.51
C PRO A 176 -6.83 -9.11 13.46
N ARG A 177 -5.60 -9.29 12.97
CA ARG A 177 -4.63 -8.20 12.81
C ARG A 177 -5.14 -7.12 11.86
N VAL A 178 -5.83 -7.50 10.78
CA VAL A 178 -6.45 -6.54 9.85
C VAL A 178 -7.54 -5.73 10.55
N LEU A 179 -8.37 -6.38 11.37
CA LEU A 179 -9.43 -5.69 12.12
C LEU A 179 -8.84 -4.66 13.11
N LEU A 180 -7.78 -5.03 13.82
CA LEU A 180 -7.09 -4.14 14.76
C LEU A 180 -6.37 -2.99 14.04
N ALA A 181 -5.67 -3.27 12.94
CA ALA A 181 -5.02 -2.24 12.14
C ALA A 181 -6.03 -1.25 11.54
N LEU A 182 -7.23 -1.70 11.16
CA LEU A 182 -8.28 -0.82 10.65
C LEU A 182 -8.82 0.11 11.73
N LEU A 183 -9.03 -0.40 12.95
CA LEU A 183 -9.42 0.41 14.11
C LEU A 183 -8.34 1.43 14.47
N GLU A 184 -7.07 1.01 14.47
CA GLU A 184 -5.93 1.89 14.70
C GLU A 184 -5.82 2.97 13.62
N TYR A 185 -5.92 2.61 12.35
CA TYR A 185 -5.83 3.59 11.27
C TYR A 185 -6.97 4.62 11.28
N GLN A 186 -8.18 4.21 11.67
CA GLN A 186 -9.34 5.10 11.63
C GLN A 186 -9.45 6.03 12.83
N THR A 187 -9.22 5.51 14.03
CA THR A 187 -9.48 6.25 15.27
C THR A 187 -8.35 6.15 16.28
N GLN A 188 -7.22 5.56 15.90
CA GLN A 188 -6.08 5.36 16.79
C GLN A 188 -6.48 4.55 18.03
N ALA A 189 -7.34 3.55 17.83
CA ALA A 189 -7.99 2.82 18.92
C ALA A 189 -7.02 2.08 19.85
N LEU A 190 -5.84 1.68 19.35
CA LEU A 190 -4.79 1.03 20.15
C LEU A 190 -3.84 2.05 20.77
N SER A 191 -3.65 3.23 20.17
CA SER A 191 -2.62 4.18 20.65
C SER A 191 -3.16 5.34 21.48
N GLU A 192 -4.35 5.87 21.18
CA GLU A 192 -4.88 7.07 21.83
C GLU A 192 -5.80 6.75 23.03
N PRO A 193 -5.74 7.52 24.13
CA PRO A 193 -6.57 7.29 25.31
C PRO A 193 -8.07 7.52 25.03
N LEU A 194 -8.94 7.14 25.97
CA LEU A 194 -10.40 7.21 25.82
C LEU A 194 -10.86 8.57 25.28
N PRO A 195 -11.35 8.63 24.03
CA PRO A 195 -11.71 9.87 23.37
C PRO A 195 -13.09 10.36 23.84
N GLU A 196 -13.55 11.48 23.26
CA GLU A 196 -14.94 11.91 23.42
C GLU A 196 -15.92 10.80 23.00
N ALA A 197 -17.13 10.83 23.57
CA ALA A 197 -18.12 9.76 23.44
C ALA A 197 -18.38 9.30 21.99
N ASN A 198 -18.26 10.19 21.01
CA ASN A 198 -18.53 9.88 19.60
C ASN A 198 -17.52 8.87 19.00
N GLN A 199 -16.21 9.00 19.27
CA GLN A 199 -15.21 8.04 18.76
C GLN A 199 -15.30 6.69 19.47
N ALA A 200 -15.63 6.68 20.77
CA ALA A 200 -15.88 5.44 21.51
C ALA A 200 -17.15 4.72 21.04
N ASP A 201 -18.20 5.48 20.66
CA ASP A 201 -19.43 4.96 20.08
C ASP A 201 -19.23 4.45 18.63
N TYR A 202 -18.28 5.03 17.89
CA TYR A 202 -18.00 4.69 16.49
C TYR A 202 -16.48 4.51 16.23
N PRO A 203 -15.86 3.43 16.74
CA PRO A 203 -14.41 3.21 16.65
C PRO A 203 -13.86 2.98 15.23
N MET A 204 -14.72 2.85 14.22
CA MET A 204 -14.34 2.83 12.79
C MET A 204 -14.74 4.13 12.05
N GLY A 205 -15.23 5.15 12.76
CA GLY A 205 -15.63 6.43 12.18
C GLY A 205 -16.96 6.42 11.39
N VAL A 206 -17.68 5.29 11.34
CA VAL A 206 -18.96 5.21 10.61
C VAL A 206 -20.10 5.68 11.51
N GLU A 207 -20.39 6.98 11.47
CA GLU A 207 -21.39 7.65 12.33
C GLU A 207 -22.84 7.43 11.86
N GLN A 208 -23.32 6.19 11.98
CA GLN A 208 -24.72 5.85 11.72
C GLN A 208 -25.27 5.07 12.91
N GLU A 209 -26.43 5.47 13.44
CA GLU A 209 -27.00 4.87 14.66
C GLU A 209 -27.10 3.34 14.61
N ARG A 210 -27.38 2.76 13.42
CA ARG A 210 -27.43 1.31 13.22
C ARG A 210 -26.10 0.58 13.40
N TYR A 211 -24.98 1.31 13.33
CA TYR A 211 -23.61 0.83 13.49
C TYR A 211 -22.95 1.32 14.78
N LYS A 212 -23.74 1.86 15.71
CA LYS A 212 -23.23 2.27 17.02
C LYS A 212 -22.71 1.07 17.80
N GLY A 213 -21.51 1.21 18.38
CA GLY A 213 -20.81 0.19 19.15
C GLY A 213 -19.77 -0.60 18.34
N LEU A 214 -18.74 -1.07 19.03
CA LEU A 214 -17.63 -1.83 18.44
C LEU A 214 -18.11 -3.06 17.66
N PHE A 215 -19.10 -3.79 18.18
CA PHE A 215 -19.61 -4.98 17.52
C PHE A 215 -20.19 -4.66 16.14
N TRP A 216 -21.04 -3.63 16.04
CA TRP A 216 -21.68 -3.29 14.78
C TRP A 216 -20.74 -2.60 13.79
N GLN A 217 -19.76 -1.83 14.27
CA GLN A 217 -18.67 -1.32 13.45
C GLN A 217 -17.86 -2.48 12.83
N LEU A 218 -17.49 -3.49 13.62
CA LEU A 218 -16.72 -4.62 13.10
C LEU A 218 -17.54 -5.54 12.19
N ILE A 219 -18.86 -5.65 12.36
CA ILE A 219 -19.74 -6.30 11.39
C ILE A 219 -19.70 -5.54 10.06
N TRP A 220 -19.82 -4.21 10.09
CA TRP A 220 -19.77 -3.37 8.90
C TRP A 220 -18.44 -3.51 8.14
N VAL A 221 -17.33 -3.57 8.87
CA VAL A 221 -15.99 -3.82 8.30
C VAL A 221 -15.92 -5.23 7.70
N ALA A 222 -16.36 -6.24 8.43
CA ALA A 222 -16.25 -7.63 8.00
C ALA A 222 -17.05 -7.93 6.73
N GLU A 223 -18.23 -7.33 6.58
CA GLU A 223 -19.02 -7.41 5.35
C GLU A 223 -18.27 -6.80 4.16
N ARG A 224 -17.70 -5.60 4.33
CA ARG A 224 -16.95 -4.91 3.26
C ARG A 224 -15.67 -5.62 2.86
N LEU A 225 -14.93 -6.16 3.82
CA LEU A 225 -13.75 -6.97 3.53
C LEU A 225 -14.13 -8.18 2.66
N ASN A 226 -15.22 -8.86 3.00
CA ASN A 226 -15.71 -10.00 2.21
C ASN A 226 -16.22 -9.58 0.82
N ASP A 227 -16.98 -8.48 0.73
CA ASP A 227 -17.50 -7.96 -0.54
C ASP A 227 -16.36 -7.62 -1.50
N GLY A 228 -15.32 -6.94 -1.01
CA GLY A 228 -14.14 -6.63 -1.82
C GLY A 228 -13.35 -7.87 -2.21
N TYR A 229 -13.06 -8.75 -1.24
CA TYR A 229 -12.28 -9.95 -1.47
C TYR A 229 -12.94 -10.90 -2.48
N TYR A 230 -14.20 -11.29 -2.23
CA TYR A 230 -14.90 -12.24 -3.09
C TYR A 230 -15.40 -11.58 -4.38
N GLY A 231 -15.78 -10.29 -4.33
CA GLY A 231 -16.14 -9.54 -5.52
C GLY A 231 -15.01 -9.47 -6.54
N TRP A 232 -13.77 -9.26 -6.08
CA TRP A 232 -12.59 -9.33 -6.94
C TRP A 232 -12.40 -10.74 -7.52
N ARG A 233 -12.35 -11.77 -6.67
CA ARG A 233 -12.09 -13.15 -7.12
C ARG A 233 -13.13 -13.69 -8.11
N MET A 234 -14.37 -13.21 -8.03
CA MET A 234 -15.43 -13.60 -8.96
C MET A 234 -15.48 -12.75 -10.22
N GLY A 235 -14.71 -11.65 -10.30
CA GLY A 235 -14.78 -10.69 -11.40
C GLY A 235 -16.02 -9.80 -11.37
N THR A 236 -16.72 -9.70 -10.24
CA THR A 236 -17.95 -8.89 -10.12
C THR A 236 -17.70 -7.49 -9.58
N LEU A 237 -16.50 -7.22 -9.05
CA LEU A 237 -16.08 -5.89 -8.59
C LEU A 237 -15.36 -5.14 -9.71
N GLU A 238 -16.13 -4.52 -10.60
CA GLU A 238 -15.60 -3.72 -11.72
C GLU A 238 -15.38 -2.24 -11.37
N GLU A 239 -16.19 -1.71 -10.44
CA GLU A 239 -16.18 -0.32 -10.00
C GLU A 239 -16.41 -0.25 -8.49
N ILE A 240 -15.84 0.77 -7.87
CA ILE A 240 -16.00 1.08 -6.45
C ILE A 240 -16.54 2.50 -6.34
N GLU A 241 -17.72 2.65 -5.75
CA GLU A 241 -18.32 3.95 -5.42
C GLU A 241 -17.83 4.43 -4.06
N LEU A 242 -17.26 5.63 -4.01
CA LEU A 242 -16.81 6.29 -2.79
C LEU A 242 -17.98 7.02 -2.11
N VAL A 243 -17.85 7.39 -0.83
CA VAL A 243 -18.93 8.09 -0.09
C VAL A 243 -19.34 9.44 -0.68
N ASP A 244 -18.48 10.07 -1.49
CA ASP A 244 -18.77 11.31 -2.21
C ASP A 244 -19.43 11.08 -3.59
N GLY A 245 -19.73 9.83 -3.94
CA GLY A 245 -20.37 9.41 -5.18
C GLY A 245 -19.43 9.30 -6.38
N LEU A 246 -18.12 9.49 -6.17
CA LEU A 246 -17.13 9.27 -7.23
C LEU A 246 -16.88 7.77 -7.44
N LEU A 247 -16.73 7.38 -8.70
CA LEU A 247 -16.40 6.02 -9.10
C LEU A 247 -14.89 5.89 -9.33
N VAL A 248 -14.31 4.83 -8.76
CA VAL A 248 -12.93 4.40 -9.01
C VAL A 248 -12.97 2.98 -9.57
N ARG A 249 -12.21 2.71 -10.61
CA ARG A 249 -12.05 1.35 -11.14
C ARG A 249 -10.80 0.70 -10.55
N PRO A 250 -10.87 -0.54 -10.05
CA PRO A 250 -9.68 -1.25 -9.63
C PRO A 250 -8.62 -1.33 -10.74
N ASP A 251 -7.35 -1.32 -10.37
CA ASP A 251 -6.29 -1.64 -11.32
C ASP A 251 -6.35 -3.14 -11.71
N PRO A 252 -6.30 -3.52 -13.00
CA PRO A 252 -6.49 -4.91 -13.42
C PRO A 252 -5.47 -5.91 -12.87
N TRP A 253 -4.31 -5.43 -12.38
CA TRP A 253 -3.27 -6.26 -11.77
C TRP A 253 -3.37 -6.30 -10.25
N GLN A 254 -4.47 -5.83 -9.66
CA GLN A 254 -4.69 -5.92 -8.23
C GLN A 254 -4.91 -7.35 -7.74
N ASN A 255 -4.89 -7.52 -6.42
CA ASN A 255 -5.20 -8.77 -5.74
C ASN A 255 -6.43 -8.61 -4.83
N ALA A 256 -7.04 -9.73 -4.43
CA ALA A 256 -8.27 -9.71 -3.64
C ALA A 256 -8.04 -9.11 -2.24
N GLY A 257 -6.85 -9.32 -1.68
CA GLY A 257 -6.46 -8.77 -0.39
C GLY A 257 -6.52 -7.25 -0.34
N THR A 258 -5.98 -6.62 -1.38
CA THR A 258 -5.98 -5.17 -1.55
C THR A 258 -7.37 -4.62 -1.84
N LEU A 259 -8.16 -5.32 -2.65
CA LEU A 259 -9.53 -4.88 -2.95
C LEU A 259 -10.47 -4.94 -1.75
N ALA A 260 -10.27 -5.89 -0.84
CA ALA A 260 -10.97 -5.92 0.44
C ALA A 260 -10.77 -4.59 1.20
N ILE A 261 -9.53 -4.10 1.27
CA ILE A 261 -9.19 -2.84 1.94
C ILE A 261 -9.74 -1.62 1.18
N HIS A 262 -9.66 -1.61 -0.15
CA HIS A 262 -10.26 -0.54 -0.96
C HIS A 262 -11.77 -0.40 -0.66
N VAL A 263 -12.52 -1.51 -0.63
CA VAL A 263 -13.97 -1.46 -0.38
C VAL A 263 -14.29 -0.97 1.03
N VAL A 264 -13.46 -1.29 2.03
CA VAL A 264 -13.61 -0.70 3.37
C VAL A 264 -13.48 0.82 3.32
N PHE A 265 -12.38 1.35 2.76
CA PHE A 265 -12.13 2.79 2.74
C PHE A 265 -13.06 3.57 1.81
N ALA A 266 -13.54 2.96 0.73
CA ALA A 266 -14.57 3.55 -0.12
C ALA A 266 -15.88 3.82 0.65
N GLY A 267 -16.17 3.01 1.67
CA GLY A 267 -17.30 3.21 2.56
C GLY A 267 -17.12 4.29 3.62
N ILE A 268 -15.92 4.87 3.75
CA ILE A 268 -15.58 5.88 4.78
C ILE A 268 -15.19 7.21 4.14
N TYR A 269 -14.41 7.18 3.06
CA TYR A 269 -13.75 8.34 2.51
C TYR A 269 -14.22 8.69 1.10
N GLY A 270 -14.26 10.01 0.83
CA GLY A 270 -14.28 10.53 -0.53
C GLY A 270 -12.90 10.44 -1.18
N LYS A 271 -12.76 10.92 -2.42
CA LYS A 271 -11.57 10.67 -3.26
C LYS A 271 -10.23 10.96 -2.59
N GLN A 272 -10.08 12.12 -1.97
CA GLN A 272 -8.80 12.51 -1.36
C GLN A 272 -8.41 11.60 -0.19
N GLY A 273 -9.35 11.30 0.72
CA GLY A 273 -9.10 10.41 1.86
C GLY A 273 -8.89 8.97 1.42
N PHE A 274 -9.65 8.52 0.41
CA PHE A 274 -9.49 7.20 -0.18
C PHE A 274 -8.11 7.03 -0.80
N ASP A 275 -7.68 7.96 -1.65
CA ASP A 275 -6.35 7.92 -2.31
C ASP A 275 -5.22 7.84 -1.30
N HIS A 276 -5.31 8.61 -0.22
CA HIS A 276 -4.32 8.56 0.84
C HIS A 276 -4.34 7.21 1.57
N ALA A 277 -5.53 6.71 1.95
CA ALA A 277 -5.66 5.46 2.69
C ALA A 277 -5.16 4.23 1.92
N VAL A 278 -5.30 4.23 0.58
CA VAL A 278 -4.84 3.13 -0.30
C VAL A 278 -3.44 3.37 -0.89
N SER A 279 -2.74 4.40 -0.43
CA SER A 279 -1.35 4.68 -0.81
C SER A 279 -0.35 3.94 0.09
N PRO A 280 0.94 3.89 -0.30
CA PRO A 280 2.00 3.35 0.57
C PRO A 280 2.10 4.03 1.93
N ASP A 281 1.74 5.32 2.02
CA ASP A 281 1.80 6.12 3.25
C ASP A 281 0.50 6.02 4.09
N GLY A 282 -0.48 5.24 3.63
CA GLY A 282 -1.78 5.07 4.28
C GLY A 282 -1.84 3.86 5.20
N PHE A 283 -2.93 3.09 5.10
CA PHE A 283 -3.21 1.94 5.95
C PHE A 283 -2.11 0.87 5.94
N TYR A 284 -1.39 0.73 4.83
CA TYR A 284 -0.28 -0.19 4.70
C TYR A 284 0.74 -0.02 5.84
N GLN A 285 1.07 1.22 6.18
CA GLN A 285 2.04 1.52 7.23
C GLN A 285 1.51 1.10 8.60
N THR A 286 0.27 1.45 8.92
CA THR A 286 -0.37 1.06 10.18
C THR A 286 -0.44 -0.46 10.36
N TYR A 287 -0.77 -1.20 9.30
CA TYR A 287 -0.79 -2.67 9.38
C TYR A 287 0.60 -3.26 9.63
N HIS A 288 1.65 -2.67 9.02
CA HIS A 288 3.03 -3.12 9.19
C HIS A 288 3.61 -2.80 10.56
N ASP A 289 3.14 -1.73 11.21
CA ASP A 289 3.62 -1.29 12.51
C ASP A 289 2.99 -2.03 13.70
N LEU A 290 1.84 -2.72 13.49
CA LEU A 290 1.30 -3.74 14.41
C LEU A 290 2.15 -5.02 14.37
#